data_AF-A0AAW1DK44-F1
#
_entry.id   AF-A0AAW1DK44-F1
#
_cell.length_a   1.000
_cell.length_b   1.000
_cell.length_c   1.000
_cell.angle_alpha   90.00
_cell.angle_beta   90.00
_cell.angle_gamma   90.00
#
_symmetry.space_group_name_H-M   'P 1'
#
loop_
_entity.id
_entity.type
_entity.pdbx_description
1 polymer ?
#
loop_
_entity_poly.entity_id
_entity_poly.type
_entity_poly.pdbx_seq_one_letter_code
_entity_poly.pdbx_strand_id
1 'polypeptide(L)'
;MYHQLLILLAVCLCWAAGQVFLPQLSVAIQPPALQQQLTYHDPTRPLAHRDVLLNAEAEAQLPSHLLNPFYKNPRIAEALAKESWFGPGEVHVTQRETEKIPRTKVVSVLKNAGLARRKR
;
A
#
# COMPACT_ATOMS: atom_id res chain seq x y z
N MET A 1 -44.00 -33.34 -27.92
CA MET A 1 -42.69 -33.05 -28.56
C MET A 1 -42.24 -31.59 -28.37
N TYR A 2 -43.15 -30.61 -28.26
CA TYR A 2 -42.78 -29.19 -28.06
C TYR A 2 -42.22 -28.84 -26.67
N HIS A 3 -42.59 -29.57 -25.61
CA HIS A 3 -42.09 -29.31 -24.25
C HIS A 3 -40.60 -29.61 -24.08
N GLN A 4 -40.06 -30.62 -24.77
CA GLN A 4 -38.64 -30.95 -24.70
C GLN A 4 -37.77 -29.91 -25.43
N LEU A 5 -38.27 -29.35 -26.54
CA LEU A 5 -37.60 -28.25 -27.25
C LEU A 5 -37.55 -26.96 -26.41
N LEU A 6 -38.63 -26.64 -25.68
CA LEU A 6 -38.65 -25.48 -24.79
C LEU A 6 -37.66 -25.60 -23.62
N ILE A 7 -37.52 -26.80 -23.05
CA ILE A 7 -36.55 -27.05 -21.97
C ILE A 7 -35.11 -26.92 -22.48
N LEU A 8 -34.80 -27.47 -23.67
CA LEU A 8 -33.48 -27.34 -24.28
C LEU A 8 -33.13 -25.88 -24.61
N LEU A 9 -34.11 -25.11 -25.10
CA LEU A 9 -33.92 -23.70 -25.43
C LEU A 9 -33.69 -22.86 -24.16
N ALA A 10 -34.41 -23.15 -23.07
CA ALA A 10 -34.20 -22.49 -21.76
C ALA A 10 -32.81 -22.81 -21.16
N VAL A 11 -32.34 -24.06 -21.27
CA VAL A 11 -31.00 -24.45 -20.78
C VAL A 11 -29.90 -23.77 -21.59
N CYS A 12 -30.03 -23.68 -22.93
CA CYS A 12 -29.10 -22.93 -23.78
C CYS A 12 -29.05 -21.44 -23.43
N LEU A 13 -30.20 -20.81 -23.16
CA LEU A 13 -30.28 -19.40 -22.77
C LEU A 13 -29.62 -19.14 -21.41
N CYS A 14 -29.78 -20.03 -20.44
CA CYS A 14 -29.11 -19.95 -19.14
C CYS A 14 -27.59 -20.17 -19.24
N TRP A 15 -27.12 -21.04 -20.15
CA TRP A 15 -25.68 -21.28 -20.36
C TRP A 15 -25.01 -20.10 -21.08
N ALA A 16 -25.70 -19.47 -22.04
CA ALA A 16 -25.20 -18.28 -22.72
C ALA A 16 -25.09 -17.07 -21.76
N ALA A 17 -26.03 -16.89 -20.84
CA ALA A 17 -26.00 -15.81 -19.85
C ALA A 17 -24.90 -16.01 -18.78
N GLY A 18 -24.56 -17.25 -18.42
CA GLY A 18 -23.54 -17.57 -17.41
C GLY A 18 -22.09 -17.30 -17.87
N GLN A 19 -21.85 -17.23 -19.18
CA GLN A 19 -20.50 -17.03 -19.74
C GLN A 19 -20.10 -15.54 -19.87
N VAL A 20 -21.06 -14.61 -19.78
CA VAL A 20 -20.79 -13.17 -19.92
C VAL A 20 -20.29 -12.54 -18.62
N PHE A 21 -20.38 -13.24 -17.48
CA PHE A 21 -20.05 -12.69 -16.15
C PHE A 21 -18.73 -13.23 -15.56
N LEU A 22 -17.93 -14.00 -16.30
CA LEU A 22 -16.68 -14.57 -15.77
C LEU A 22 -15.42 -14.47 -16.67
N PRO A 23 -15.10 -13.34 -17.34
CA PRO A 23 -13.74 -13.12 -17.81
C PRO A 23 -12.90 -12.18 -16.92
N GLN A 24 -13.35 -11.81 -15.71
CA GLN A 24 -12.66 -10.77 -14.91
C GLN A 24 -11.96 -11.25 -13.63
N LEU A 25 -12.22 -12.46 -13.13
CA LEU A 25 -11.58 -12.92 -11.88
C LEU A 25 -10.10 -13.31 -12.05
N SER A 26 -9.55 -13.34 -13.26
CA SER A 26 -8.16 -13.76 -13.50
C SER A 26 -7.18 -12.61 -13.77
N VAL A 27 -7.64 -11.37 -13.96
CA VAL A 27 -6.77 -10.22 -14.31
C VAL A 27 -6.50 -9.29 -13.12
N ALA A 28 -7.25 -9.40 -12.02
CA ALA A 28 -7.15 -8.46 -10.89
C ALA A 28 -6.14 -8.84 -9.79
N ILE A 29 -5.36 -9.92 -9.93
CA ILE A 29 -4.29 -10.28 -8.98
C ILE A 29 -2.89 -10.04 -9.58
N GLN A 30 -2.78 -9.11 -10.53
CA GLN A 30 -1.50 -8.44 -10.67
C GLN A 30 -1.50 -7.35 -9.61
N PRO A 31 -0.76 -7.49 -8.48
CA PRO A 31 -0.48 -6.31 -7.69
C PRO A 31 0.05 -5.27 -8.68
N PRO A 32 -0.38 -3.99 -8.60
CA PRO A 32 0.28 -2.96 -9.38
C PRO A 32 1.77 -3.22 -9.21
N ALA A 33 2.53 -3.22 -10.30
CA ALA A 33 3.97 -3.33 -10.17
C ALA A 33 4.34 -2.22 -9.20
N LEU A 34 4.62 -2.60 -7.95
CA LEU A 34 5.34 -1.77 -7.02
C LEU A 34 6.67 -1.72 -7.75
N GLN A 35 6.79 -0.73 -8.63
CA GLN A 35 8.03 -0.07 -8.88
C GLN A 35 8.47 0.28 -7.47
N GLN A 36 9.21 -0.64 -6.85
CA GLN A 36 10.10 -0.35 -5.75
C GLN A 36 11.10 0.61 -6.40
N GLN A 37 10.63 1.84 -6.61
CA GLN A 37 11.48 2.97 -6.81
C GLN A 37 12.32 2.91 -5.55
N LEU A 38 13.57 2.48 -5.71
CA LEU A 38 14.56 2.59 -4.66
C LEU A 38 14.63 4.08 -4.37
N THR A 39 13.80 4.53 -3.43
CA THR A 39 13.78 5.91 -3.01
C THR A 39 15.11 6.09 -2.31
N TYR A 40 16.09 6.60 -3.06
CA TYR A 40 17.33 7.09 -2.48
C TYR A 40 16.90 8.09 -1.43
N HIS A 41 17.01 7.67 -0.17
CA HIS A 41 16.71 8.52 0.95
C HIS A 41 17.84 9.53 1.02
N ASP A 42 17.58 10.73 0.52
CA ASP A 42 18.42 11.88 0.78
C ASP A 42 18.37 12.14 2.30
N PRO A 43 19.48 12.03 3.04
CA PRO A 43 19.50 12.24 4.48
C PRO A 43 19.08 13.66 4.89
N THR A 44 19.04 14.60 3.94
CA THR A 44 18.66 15.98 4.18
C THR A 44 17.17 16.28 3.92
N ARG A 45 16.44 15.35 3.29
CA ARG A 45 15.03 15.57 2.94
C ARG A 45 14.11 15.11 4.08
N PRO A 46 13.15 15.94 4.52
CA PRO A 46 12.20 15.52 5.55
C PRO A 46 11.41 14.30 5.06
N LEU A 47 11.42 13.24 5.88
CA LEU A 47 10.77 11.96 5.64
C LEU A 47 9.24 12.00 5.74
N ALA A 48 8.65 13.19 5.61
CA ALA A 48 7.22 13.36 5.68
C ALA A 48 6.58 12.81 4.39
N HIS A 49 5.52 12.03 4.55
CA HIS A 49 4.69 11.60 3.42
C HIS A 49 4.16 12.83 2.68
N ARG A 50 3.98 12.73 1.35
CA ARG A 50 3.50 13.85 0.53
C ARG A 50 2.24 14.49 1.09
N ASP A 51 1.29 13.67 1.54
CA ASP A 51 0.01 14.16 2.07
C ASP A 51 0.18 14.93 3.38
N VAL A 52 1.17 14.57 4.20
CA VAL A 52 1.51 15.32 5.43
C VAL A 52 2.01 16.72 5.07
N LEU A 53 2.84 16.83 4.02
CA LEU A 53 3.33 18.12 3.54
C LEU A 53 2.21 18.99 2.96
N LEU A 54 1.33 18.39 2.14
CA LEU A 54 0.19 19.11 1.54
C LEU A 54 -0.81 19.58 2.61
N ASN A 55 -1.08 18.75 3.61
CA ASN A 55 -1.94 19.14 4.73
C ASN A 55 -1.30 20.25 5.55
N ALA A 56 0.01 20.18 5.84
CA ALA A 56 0.71 21.23 6.58
C ALA A 56 0.69 22.57 5.80
N GLU A 57 0.85 22.53 4.48
CA GLU A 57 0.74 23.72 3.63
C GLU A 57 -0.67 24.31 3.64
N ALA A 58 -1.70 23.46 3.54
CA ALA A 58 -3.10 23.89 3.60
C ALA A 58 -3.47 24.45 4.98
N GLU A 59 -3.02 23.80 6.06
CA GLU A 59 -3.23 24.25 7.43
C GLU A 59 -2.57 25.60 7.68
N ALA A 60 -1.37 25.85 7.13
CA ALA A 60 -0.69 27.14 7.28
C ALA A 60 -1.46 28.34 6.72
N GLN A 61 -2.41 28.10 5.79
CA GLN A 61 -3.27 29.14 5.21
C GLN A 61 -4.55 29.39 6.02
N LEU A 62 -4.85 28.57 7.03
CA LEU A 62 -6.06 28.71 7.82
C LEU A 62 -5.99 29.93 8.75
N PRO A 63 -7.13 30.59 9.00
CA PRO A 63 -7.20 31.68 9.97
C PRO A 63 -6.92 31.18 11.40
N SER A 64 -6.40 32.08 12.24
CA SER A 64 -5.84 31.76 13.56
C SER A 64 -6.78 31.08 14.57
N HIS A 65 -8.09 31.18 14.36
CA HIS A 65 -9.11 30.55 15.19
C HIS A 65 -9.42 29.09 14.79
N LEU A 66 -9.04 28.69 13.57
CA LEU A 66 -9.12 27.29 13.11
C LEU A 66 -7.80 26.53 13.34
N LEU A 67 -6.71 27.26 13.57
CA LEU A 67 -5.44 26.67 13.94
C LEU A 67 -5.47 26.13 15.37
N ASN A 68 -4.95 24.92 15.54
CA ASN A 68 -4.83 24.32 16.86
C ASN A 68 -3.86 25.15 17.74
N PRO A 69 -4.30 25.67 18.89
CA PRO A 69 -3.46 26.51 19.76
C PRO A 69 -2.30 25.75 20.39
N PHE A 70 -2.38 24.42 20.52
CA PHE A 70 -1.31 23.61 21.12
C PHE A 70 -0.03 23.64 20.29
N TYR A 71 -0.12 23.74 18.96
CA TYR A 71 1.05 23.82 18.08
C TYR A 71 1.75 25.18 18.11
N LYS A 72 1.19 26.21 18.76
CA LYS A 72 1.85 27.52 18.92
C LYS A 72 3.05 27.46 19.86
N ASN A 73 3.08 26.50 20.78
CA ASN A 73 4.19 26.29 21.68
C ASN A 73 5.16 25.26 21.07
N PRO A 74 6.40 25.64 20.72
CA PRO A 74 7.34 24.74 20.05
C PRO A 74 7.66 23.50 20.91
N ARG A 75 7.70 23.65 22.23
CA ARG A 75 7.97 22.52 23.15
C ARG A 75 6.84 21.49 23.16
N ILE A 76 5.59 21.95 23.05
CA ILE A 76 4.42 21.06 22.99
C ILE A 76 4.36 20.37 21.63
N ALA A 77 4.60 21.10 20.54
CA ALA A 77 4.65 20.55 19.21
C ALA A 77 5.72 19.44 19.08
N GLU A 78 6.93 19.68 19.61
CA GLU A 78 8.00 18.68 19.62
C GLU A 78 7.68 17.45 20.47
N ALA A 79 6.99 17.62 21.60
CA ALA A 79 6.59 16.50 22.44
C ALA A 79 5.51 15.65 21.77
N LEU A 80 4.49 16.28 21.17
CA LEU A 80 3.44 15.60 20.41
C LEU A 80 3.96 14.92 19.14
N ALA A 81 5.03 15.44 18.54
CA ALA A 81 5.67 14.77 17.40
C ALA A 81 6.39 13.47 17.82
N LYS A 82 6.75 13.33 19.10
CA LYS A 82 7.43 12.15 19.64
C LYS A 82 6.46 11.12 20.23
N GLU A 83 5.36 11.57 20.81
CA GLU A 83 4.39 10.73 21.52
C GLU A 83 3.07 10.64 20.76
N SER A 84 2.54 9.43 20.58
CA SER A 84 1.19 9.17 20.06
C SER A 84 0.21 8.93 21.23
N TRP A 85 -1.09 8.97 20.93
CA TRP A 85 -2.16 8.81 21.94
C TRP A 85 -2.04 7.50 22.74
N PHE A 86 -1.54 6.42 22.13
CA PHE A 86 -1.46 5.09 22.74
C PHE A 86 -0.03 4.61 23.02
N GLY A 87 0.98 5.45 22.84
CA GLY A 87 2.39 5.07 23.05
C GLY A 87 3.35 5.92 22.24
N PRO A 88 4.61 5.46 22.06
CA PRO A 88 5.59 6.17 21.25
C PRO A 88 5.07 6.42 19.83
N GLY A 89 5.31 7.62 19.30
CA GLY A 89 4.92 7.99 17.95
C GLY A 89 5.58 7.11 16.88
N GLU A 90 4.97 7.07 15.69
CA GLU A 90 5.56 6.39 14.55
C GLU A 90 6.79 7.15 14.07
N VAL A 91 7.98 6.59 14.33
CA VAL A 91 9.24 7.12 13.82
C VAL A 91 9.69 6.34 12.59
N HIS A 92 10.29 7.05 11.64
CA HIS A 92 10.91 6.39 10.50
C HIS A 92 12.09 5.53 10.98
N VAL A 93 12.03 4.24 10.68
CA VAL A 93 13.09 3.30 11.05
C VAL A 93 14.24 3.40 10.05
N THR A 94 15.28 4.15 10.40
CA THR A 94 16.48 4.40 9.57
C THR A 94 17.54 3.27 9.64
N GLN A 95 17.43 2.35 10.60
CA GLN A 95 18.42 1.30 10.83
C GLN A 95 17.74 -0.06 11.05
N ARG A 96 17.01 -0.54 10.05
CA ARG A 96 16.36 -1.85 10.16
C ARG A 96 17.43 -2.93 10.20
N GLU A 97 17.36 -3.85 11.17
CA GLU A 97 18.26 -5.02 11.22
C GLU A 97 18.23 -5.83 9.91
N THR A 98 17.06 -5.88 9.25
CA THR A 98 16.88 -6.52 7.95
C THR A 98 17.72 -5.87 6.84
N GLU A 99 18.00 -4.56 6.91
CA GLU A 99 18.84 -3.86 5.93
C GLU A 99 20.32 -4.22 6.07
N LYS A 100 20.75 -4.67 7.26
CA LYS A 100 22.11 -5.19 7.47
C LYS A 100 22.36 -6.52 6.75
N ILE A 101 21.30 -7.22 6.33
CA ILE A 101 21.41 -8.50 5.63
C ILE A 101 21.65 -8.25 4.13
N PRO A 102 22.78 -8.72 3.56
CA PRO A 102 23.05 -8.57 2.13
C PRO A 102 21.96 -9.23 1.28
N ARG A 103 21.52 -8.55 0.21
CA ARG A 103 20.44 -9.05 -0.67
C ARG A 103 20.80 -10.38 -1.35
N THR A 104 22.08 -10.60 -1.63
CA THR A 104 22.61 -11.87 -2.14
C THR A 104 22.32 -13.05 -1.20
N LYS A 105 22.43 -12.82 0.11
CA LYS A 105 22.15 -13.83 1.15
C LYS A 105 20.66 -14.11 1.27
N VAL A 106 19.82 -13.09 1.14
CA VAL A 106 18.36 -13.28 1.09
C VAL A 106 17.99 -14.16 -0.10
N VAL A 107 18.53 -13.86 -1.29
CA VAL A 107 18.25 -14.64 -2.51
C VAL A 107 18.76 -16.08 -2.40
N SER A 108 19.93 -16.31 -1.80
CA SER A 108 20.46 -17.68 -1.64
C SER A 108 19.58 -18.53 -0.72
N VAL A 109 19.13 -17.97 0.42
CA VAL A 109 18.20 -18.65 1.34
C VAL A 109 16.90 -18.99 0.63
N LEU A 110 16.32 -18.04 -0.10
CA LEU A 110 15.07 -18.28 -0.85
C LEU A 110 15.22 -19.35 -1.93
N LYS A 111 16.37 -19.41 -2.61
CA LYS A 111 16.66 -20.48 -3.59
C LYS A 111 16.78 -21.84 -2.94
N ASN A 112 17.50 -21.93 -1.81
CA ASN A 112 17.68 -23.18 -1.08
C ASN A 112 16.37 -23.70 -0.48
N ALA A 113 15.47 -22.80 -0.07
CA ALA A 113 14.14 -23.14 0.41
C ALA A 113 13.13 -23.50 -0.71
N GLY A 114 13.54 -23.43 -1.98
CA GLY A 114 12.64 -23.68 -3.12
C GLY A 114 11.64 -22.55 -3.41
N LEU A 115 11.77 -21.39 -2.77
CA LEU A 115 10.86 -20.24 -2.89
C LEU A 115 11.26 -19.26 -4.00
N ALA A 116 12.49 -19.34 -4.52
CA ALA A 116 12.95 -18.52 -5.63
C ALA A 116 13.31 -19.37 -6.86
N ARG A 117 12.72 -19.02 -8.02
CA ARG A 117 12.94 -19.72 -9.28
C ARG A 117 14.37 -19.48 -9.78
N ARG A 118 15.08 -20.55 -10.19
CA ARG A 118 16.34 -20.41 -10.93
C ARG A 118 15.97 -19.89 -12.33
N LYS A 119 16.33 -18.63 -12.64
CA LYS A 119 16.24 -18.12 -14.00
C LYS A 119 17.15 -19.00 -14.87
N ARG A 120 16.56 -19.71 -15.83
CA ARG A 120 17.29 -20.50 -16.83
C ARG A 120 17.97 -19.57 -17.82
#